data_AF-A0A377V891-F1
#
_entry.id   AF-A0A377V891-F1
#
_cell.length_a   1.000
_cell.length_b   1.000
_cell.length_c   1.000
_cell.angle_alpha   90.00
_cell.angle_beta   90.00
_cell.angle_gamma   90.00
#
_symmetry.space_group_name_H-M   'P 1'
#
loop_
_entity.id
_entity.type
_entity.pdbx_description
1 polymer ?
#
loop_
_entity_poly.entity_id
_entity_poly.type
_entity_poly.pdbx_seq_one_letter_code
_entity_poly.pdbx_strand_id
1 'polypeptide(L)'
;MAQEIELKFIVAQDGVETLREQLNALEAKHTPAGQLLNIYYETADNWLRRHDMGLRIRGDQGRYEMTLKIAGRVVGGLHQRPEYNIPLDKPELALERLPAEVWPQGELPAALAEHVQPLFSTDFARERWVIQEGKSEIEIALDRGEVKAGEHQEPICELELELLAGETADLLRLAHRLLESGVLRQGSLSKAARGYHLAQGNNERPVTRLAVLPVAAKASVEQGWRRRWESALAHWLYHDEIWLRGNAKAKAEILLAIARVRHALVLFGGIVPRKATTHLRALLNDADGRSAGCGHRRRSVIPHRGRWRQTGPDRMAGPARVASVPQRGGREKNSRIVQTVCRYSPLAGGGRAAQRRAASGGRRCR
;
A
#
# COMPACT_ATOMS: atom_id res chain seq x y z
N MET A 1 17.11 -16.61 12.05
CA MET A 1 16.20 -16.04 11.04
C MET A 1 15.34 -14.98 11.71
N ALA A 2 15.53 -13.70 11.39
CA ALA A 2 14.59 -12.66 11.78
C ALA A 2 13.46 -12.64 10.74
N GLN A 3 12.21 -12.60 11.21
CA GLN A 3 11.06 -12.40 10.35
C GLN A 3 10.66 -10.93 10.41
N GLU A 4 10.89 -10.20 9.33
CA GLU A 4 10.39 -8.83 9.18
C GLU A 4 8.89 -8.87 8.90
N ILE A 5 8.11 -8.08 9.66
CA ILE A 5 6.68 -7.88 9.44
C ILE A 5 6.45 -6.37 9.30
N GLU A 6 6.17 -5.91 8.08
CA GLU A 6 5.94 -4.50 7.78
C GLU A 6 4.63 -4.28 7.03
N LEU A 7 3.98 -3.14 7.26
CA LEU A 7 2.84 -2.66 6.48
C LEU A 7 3.25 -1.41 5.70
N LYS A 8 3.07 -1.44 4.38
CA LYS A 8 3.52 -0.37 3.49
C LYS A 8 2.37 0.47 2.95
N PHE A 9 2.55 1.78 3.00
CA PHE A 9 1.68 2.76 2.39
C PHE A 9 2.44 3.68 1.46
N ILE A 10 1.81 4.09 0.35
CA ILE A 10 2.26 5.21 -0.46
C ILE A 10 1.58 6.47 0.08
N VAL A 11 2.35 7.54 0.25
CA VAL A 11 1.89 8.83 0.75
C VAL A 11 1.60 9.75 -0.43
N ALA A 12 0.48 10.46 -0.40
CA ALA A 12 0.20 11.52 -1.36
C ALA A 12 1.17 12.69 -1.15
N GLN A 13 1.76 13.22 -2.23
CA GLN A 13 2.85 14.22 -2.12
C GLN A 13 2.42 15.52 -1.44
N ASP A 14 1.16 15.93 -1.62
CA ASP A 14 0.55 17.08 -0.97
C ASP A 14 0.15 16.81 0.49
N GLY A 15 0.15 15.54 0.92
CA GLY A 15 -0.22 15.11 2.26
C GLY A 15 0.94 14.85 3.22
N VAL A 16 2.19 14.98 2.76
CA VAL A 16 3.39 14.61 3.55
C VAL A 16 3.51 15.42 4.83
N GLU A 17 3.38 16.74 4.76
CA GLU A 17 3.54 17.59 5.95
C GLU A 17 2.40 17.35 6.95
N THR A 18 1.16 17.20 6.48
CA THR A 18 0.03 16.82 7.35
C THR A 18 0.27 15.49 8.04
N LEU A 19 0.81 14.50 7.33
CA LEU A 19 1.17 13.22 7.94
C LEU A 19 2.28 13.40 8.98
N ARG A 20 3.35 14.13 8.64
CA ARG A 20 4.47 14.38 9.56
C ARG A 20 4.02 15.08 10.84
N GLU A 21 3.15 16.09 10.74
CA GLU A 21 2.55 16.77 11.90
C GLU A 21 1.78 15.79 12.80
N GLN A 22 0.99 14.89 12.21
CA GLN A 22 0.28 13.85 12.95
C GLN A 22 1.22 12.87 13.63
N LEU A 23 2.32 12.47 12.97
CA LEU A 23 3.32 11.57 13.54
C LEU A 23 4.11 12.23 14.67
N ASN A 24 4.45 13.51 14.54
CA ASN A 24 5.13 14.28 15.58
C ASN A 24 4.27 14.52 16.82
N ALA A 25 2.94 14.40 16.70
CA ALA A 25 2.02 14.46 17.83
C ALA A 25 1.91 13.14 18.61
N LEU A 26 2.53 12.06 18.13
CA LEU A 26 2.57 10.78 18.83
C LEU A 26 3.58 10.83 19.98
N GLU A 27 3.28 10.11 21.06
CA GLU A 27 4.28 9.81 22.08
C GLU A 27 5.26 8.77 21.51
N ALA A 28 6.38 9.27 20.98
CA ALA A 28 7.32 8.49 20.19
C ALA A 28 8.78 8.87 20.47
N LYS A 29 9.68 7.91 20.32
CA LYS A 29 11.10 8.21 20.12
C LYS A 29 11.31 8.62 18.65
N HIS A 30 11.43 9.91 18.41
CA HIS A 30 11.68 10.47 17.08
C HIS A 30 13.16 10.48 16.72
N THR A 31 13.47 10.08 15.49
CA THR A 31 14.78 10.25 14.86
C THR A 31 14.61 11.08 13.60
N PRO A 32 15.29 12.24 13.49
CA PRO A 32 15.22 13.11 12.32
C PRO A 32 15.60 12.40 11.02
N ALA A 33 15.19 12.99 9.89
CA ALA A 33 15.48 12.46 8.57
C ALA A 33 16.99 12.30 8.33
N GLY A 34 17.42 11.07 8.05
CA GLY A 34 18.79 10.73 7.68
C GLY A 34 18.86 10.09 6.29
N GLN A 35 19.94 10.37 5.54
CA GLN A 35 20.11 9.85 4.19
C GLN A 35 20.50 8.36 4.20
N LEU A 36 19.78 7.54 3.43
CA LEU A 36 20.08 6.14 3.21
C LEU A 36 20.37 5.90 1.73
N LEU A 37 21.60 5.47 1.44
CA LEU A 37 22.04 5.09 0.11
C LEU A 37 21.99 3.58 -0.02
N ASN A 38 21.34 3.04 -1.05
CA ASN A 38 21.27 1.60 -1.23
C ASN A 38 21.60 1.25 -2.68
N ILE A 39 22.43 0.23 -2.88
CA ILE A 39 22.72 -0.38 -4.17
C ILE A 39 22.20 -1.81 -4.14
N TYR A 40 21.36 -2.16 -5.10
CA TYR A 40 20.84 -3.50 -5.28
C TYR A 40 21.64 -4.23 -6.35
N TYR A 41 21.93 -5.50 -6.08
CA TYR A 41 22.75 -6.34 -6.92
C TYR A 41 21.90 -7.44 -7.55
N GLU A 42 22.22 -7.81 -8.78
CA GLU A 42 21.53 -8.85 -9.53
C GLU A 42 22.46 -9.47 -10.58
N THR A 43 22.15 -10.68 -11.03
CA THR A 43 22.81 -11.32 -12.18
C THR A 43 22.15 -10.91 -13.50
N ALA A 44 22.88 -11.00 -14.61
CA ALA A 44 22.34 -10.64 -15.94
C ALA A 44 21.05 -11.39 -16.33
N ASP A 45 20.84 -12.60 -15.80
CA ASP A 45 19.66 -13.42 -16.03
C ASP A 45 18.52 -13.19 -15.00
N ASN A 46 18.67 -12.25 -14.06
CA ASN A 46 17.72 -11.94 -12.98
C ASN A 46 17.52 -13.11 -11.99
N TRP A 47 18.60 -13.77 -11.57
CA TRP A 47 18.54 -14.98 -10.75
C TRP A 47 17.91 -14.73 -9.37
N LEU A 48 18.29 -13.65 -8.67
CA LEU A 48 17.73 -13.34 -7.35
C LEU A 48 16.24 -13.01 -7.47
N ARG A 49 15.87 -12.20 -8.47
CA ARG A 49 14.47 -11.84 -8.73
C ARG A 49 13.59 -13.06 -8.99
N ARG A 50 14.06 -14.06 -9.74
CA ARG A 50 13.29 -15.30 -9.99
C ARG A 50 13.02 -16.11 -8.72
N HIS A 51 13.82 -15.92 -7.68
CA HIS A 51 13.62 -16.52 -6.36
C HIS A 51 12.95 -15.57 -5.36
N ASP A 52 12.40 -14.44 -5.83
CA ASP A 52 11.83 -13.37 -4.99
C ASP A 52 12.79 -12.85 -3.90
N MET A 53 14.10 -12.96 -4.16
CA MET A 53 15.18 -12.46 -3.32
C MET A 53 15.57 -11.03 -3.71
N GLY A 54 16.08 -10.28 -2.74
CA GLY A 54 16.64 -8.95 -2.95
C GLY A 54 17.90 -8.77 -2.12
N LEU A 55 19.01 -8.58 -2.80
CA LEU A 55 20.33 -8.33 -2.21
C LEU A 55 20.69 -6.86 -2.35
N ARG A 56 21.07 -6.23 -1.26
CA ARG A 56 21.57 -4.85 -1.28
C ARG A 56 22.75 -4.64 -0.35
N ILE A 57 23.51 -3.60 -0.65
CA ILE A 57 24.33 -2.91 0.34
C ILE A 57 23.66 -1.57 0.64
N ARG A 58 23.44 -1.29 1.92
CA ARG A 58 23.00 0.00 2.44
C ARG A 58 24.20 0.74 3.03
N GLY A 59 24.33 2.01 2.71
CA GLY A 59 25.22 2.96 3.35
C GLY A 59 24.42 3.98 4.18
N ASP A 60 24.88 4.21 5.41
CA ASP A 60 24.35 5.18 6.35
C ASP A 60 25.52 5.87 7.08
N GLN A 61 25.83 7.11 6.68
CA GLN A 61 26.91 7.91 7.30
C GLN A 61 28.26 7.17 7.40
N GLY A 62 28.66 6.46 6.34
CA GLY A 62 29.90 5.69 6.30
C GLY A 62 29.85 4.32 6.97
N ARG A 63 28.71 3.93 7.57
CA ARG A 63 28.44 2.55 7.98
C ARG A 63 27.80 1.79 6.84
N TYR A 64 28.17 0.52 6.66
CA TYR A 64 27.64 -0.33 5.61
C TYR A 64 26.98 -1.57 6.18
N GLU A 65 25.92 -2.01 5.52
CA GLU A 65 25.18 -3.23 5.86
C GLU A 65 24.77 -3.94 4.57
N MET A 66 25.07 -5.23 4.46
CA MET A 66 24.51 -6.09 3.44
C MET A 66 23.20 -6.70 3.96
N THR A 67 22.11 -6.52 3.23
CA THR A 67 20.83 -7.16 3.52
C THR A 67 20.49 -8.13 2.40
N LEU A 68 20.15 -9.37 2.77
CA LEU A 68 19.44 -10.29 1.90
C LEU A 68 18.02 -10.50 2.42
N LYS A 69 17.02 -10.10 1.63
CA LYS A 69 15.62 -10.46 1.86
C LYS A 69 15.27 -11.63 0.93
N ILE A 70 14.63 -12.67 1.45
CA ILE A 70 14.23 -13.84 0.66
C ILE A 70 12.72 -13.89 0.43
N ALA A 71 12.28 -14.89 -0.33
CA ALA A 71 10.86 -15.12 -0.59
C ALA A 71 10.07 -15.17 0.73
N GLY A 72 8.94 -14.46 0.73
CA GLY A 72 8.05 -14.39 1.88
C GLY A 72 6.62 -14.23 1.43
N ARG A 73 5.76 -13.80 2.35
CA ARG A 73 4.34 -13.62 2.09
C ARG A 73 4.00 -12.13 1.99
N VAL A 74 3.22 -11.76 0.98
CA VAL A 74 2.65 -10.42 0.85
C VAL A 74 1.14 -10.55 0.79
N VAL A 75 0.44 -9.91 1.73
CA VAL A 75 -1.03 -9.86 1.75
C VAL A 75 -1.46 -8.40 1.87
N GLY A 76 -1.97 -7.84 0.79
CA GLY A 76 -2.25 -6.40 0.75
C GLY A 76 -0.93 -5.62 0.73
N GLY A 77 -0.83 -4.61 1.61
CA GLY A 77 0.44 -3.95 1.91
C GLY A 77 1.28 -4.62 3.02
N LEU A 78 0.84 -5.75 3.59
CA LEU A 78 1.57 -6.44 4.67
C LEU A 78 2.64 -7.35 4.06
N HIS A 79 3.90 -7.03 4.27
CA HIS A 79 5.04 -7.84 3.87
C HIS A 79 5.55 -8.63 5.08
N GLN A 80 5.72 -9.93 4.91
CA GLN A 80 6.30 -10.83 5.89
C GLN A 80 7.43 -11.59 5.23
N ARG A 81 8.66 -11.15 5.45
CA ARG A 81 9.84 -11.70 4.75
C ARG A 81 10.92 -12.07 5.74
N PRO A 82 11.59 -13.21 5.53
CA PRO A 82 12.83 -13.46 6.23
C PRO A 82 13.91 -12.53 5.69
N GLU A 83 14.73 -12.02 6.59
CA GLU A 83 15.88 -11.20 6.23
C GLU A 83 17.11 -11.52 7.07
N TYR A 84 18.26 -11.24 6.47
CA TYR A 84 19.58 -11.36 7.09
C TYR A 84 20.33 -10.06 6.85
N ASN A 85 20.70 -9.40 7.95
CA ASN A 85 21.45 -8.15 7.96
C ASN A 85 22.87 -8.43 8.45
N ILE A 86 23.86 -8.10 7.64
CA ILE A 86 25.27 -8.37 7.87
C ILE A 86 26.03 -7.05 7.85
N PRO A 87 26.55 -6.55 9.00
CA PRO A 87 27.38 -5.35 9.03
C PRO A 87 28.63 -5.54 8.18
N LEU A 88 28.99 -4.52 7.40
CA LEU A 88 30.18 -4.50 6.54
C LEU A 88 31.09 -3.34 6.92
N ASP A 89 32.41 -3.57 6.85
CA ASP A 89 33.41 -2.52 7.07
C ASP A 89 33.57 -1.60 5.83
N LYS A 90 33.25 -2.15 4.65
CA LYS A 90 33.37 -1.51 3.33
C LYS A 90 32.22 -1.93 2.42
N PRO A 91 31.85 -1.14 1.39
CA PRO A 91 30.71 -1.42 0.53
C PRO A 91 31.00 -2.52 -0.51
N GLU A 92 31.43 -3.68 -0.04
CA GLU A 92 31.72 -4.87 -0.84
C GLU A 92 30.84 -6.03 -0.37
N LEU A 93 30.31 -6.82 -1.32
CA LEU A 93 29.47 -7.98 -1.00
C LEU A 93 30.30 -9.06 -0.32
N ALA A 94 29.76 -9.63 0.76
CA ALA A 94 30.36 -10.72 1.51
C ALA A 94 29.37 -11.89 1.60
N LEU A 95 29.01 -12.46 0.45
CA LEU A 95 27.93 -13.44 0.30
C LEU A 95 28.14 -14.70 1.15
N GLU A 96 29.41 -15.06 1.39
CA GLU A 96 29.84 -16.18 2.23
C GLU A 96 29.46 -16.03 3.71
N ARG A 97 29.14 -14.81 4.16
CA ARG A 97 28.66 -14.55 5.53
C ARG A 97 27.17 -14.82 5.71
N LEU A 98 26.43 -15.02 4.62
CA LEU A 98 25.02 -15.40 4.67
C LEU A 98 24.90 -16.90 4.99
N PRO A 99 23.93 -17.31 5.81
CA PRO A 99 23.78 -18.72 6.17
C PRO A 99 23.30 -19.53 4.97
N ALA A 100 23.68 -20.81 4.94
CA ALA A 100 23.46 -21.68 3.79
C ALA A 100 21.96 -21.86 3.45
N GLU A 101 21.09 -21.77 4.46
CA GLU A 101 19.63 -21.87 4.36
C GLU A 101 18.95 -20.77 3.54
N VAL A 102 19.63 -19.65 3.26
CA VAL A 102 19.05 -18.59 2.41
C VAL A 102 19.02 -18.98 0.93
N TRP A 103 19.82 -19.98 0.55
CA TRP A 103 19.97 -20.39 -0.83
C TRP A 103 19.05 -21.57 -1.15
N PRO A 104 18.42 -21.61 -2.34
CA PRO A 104 17.46 -22.66 -2.69
C PRO A 104 18.04 -24.09 -2.63
N GLN A 105 19.33 -24.24 -2.91
CA GLN A 105 20.06 -25.52 -2.86
C GLN A 105 20.73 -25.77 -1.51
N GLY A 106 20.58 -24.87 -0.53
CA GLY A 106 21.24 -24.96 0.77
C GLY A 106 22.73 -24.61 0.74
N GLU A 107 23.23 -24.01 -0.35
CA GLU A 107 24.61 -23.55 -0.51
C GLU A 107 24.68 -22.33 -1.44
N LEU A 108 25.69 -21.47 -1.24
CA LEU A 108 25.93 -20.31 -2.11
C LEU A 108 26.26 -20.81 -3.52
N PRO A 109 25.51 -20.39 -4.57
CA PRO A 109 25.86 -20.79 -5.93
C PRO A 109 27.26 -20.27 -6.28
N ALA A 110 28.17 -21.18 -6.68
CA ALA A 110 29.60 -20.88 -6.86
C ALA A 110 29.87 -19.67 -7.76
N ALA A 111 29.07 -19.51 -8.83
CA ALA A 111 29.22 -18.44 -9.79
C ALA A 111 28.47 -17.15 -9.42
N LEU A 112 27.70 -17.11 -8.32
CA LEU A 112 26.87 -15.95 -7.98
C LEU A 112 27.73 -14.71 -7.69
N ALA A 113 28.79 -14.88 -6.89
CA ALA A 113 29.67 -13.78 -6.50
C ALA A 113 30.34 -13.07 -7.70
N GLU A 114 30.65 -13.82 -8.76
CA GLU A 114 31.30 -13.30 -9.97
C GLU A 114 30.30 -12.62 -10.93
N HIS A 115 29.03 -13.03 -10.90
CA HIS A 115 28.02 -12.56 -11.85
C HIS A 115 27.11 -11.45 -11.31
N VAL A 116 27.07 -11.23 -10.00
CA VAL A 116 26.26 -10.14 -9.43
C VAL A 116 26.89 -8.79 -9.76
N GLN A 117 26.06 -7.88 -10.27
CA GLN A 117 26.44 -6.52 -10.61
C GLN A 117 25.43 -5.54 -10.03
N PRO A 118 25.83 -4.29 -9.74
CA PRO A 118 24.88 -3.23 -9.41
C PRO A 118 23.83 -3.08 -10.51
N LEU A 119 22.55 -3.21 -10.17
CA LEU A 119 21.45 -3.11 -11.13
C LEU A 119 20.69 -1.78 -10.99
N PHE A 120 20.37 -1.40 -9.76
CA PHE A 120 19.63 -0.18 -9.46
C PHE A 120 19.96 0.32 -8.06
N SER A 121 19.65 1.59 -7.79
CA SER A 121 19.83 2.21 -6.49
C SER A 121 18.51 2.73 -5.92
N THR A 122 18.47 2.87 -4.61
CA THR A 122 17.44 3.65 -3.92
C THR A 122 18.13 4.66 -3.02
N ASP A 123 17.83 5.93 -3.25
CA ASP A 123 18.43 7.06 -2.55
C ASP A 123 17.31 7.88 -1.91
N PHE A 124 17.19 7.81 -0.58
CA PHE A 124 16.10 8.46 0.14
C PHE A 124 16.48 8.86 1.55
N ALA A 125 15.84 9.92 2.03
CA ALA A 125 15.86 10.30 3.43
C ALA A 125 14.79 9.51 4.20
N ARG A 126 15.17 8.90 5.32
CA ARG A 126 14.28 8.18 6.24
C ARG A 126 14.15 8.94 7.56
N GLU A 127 12.93 9.31 7.91
CA GLU A 127 12.56 9.86 9.21
C GLU A 127 11.82 8.78 10.02
N ARG A 128 12.11 8.64 11.32
CA ARG A 128 11.64 7.48 12.12
C ARG A 128 10.94 7.93 13.40
N TRP A 129 9.88 7.21 13.76
CA TRP A 129 9.22 7.29 15.06
C TRP A 129 9.04 5.88 15.61
N VAL A 130 9.59 5.59 16.79
CA VAL A 130 9.33 4.32 17.49
C VAL A 130 8.30 4.58 18.58
N ILE A 131 7.20 3.84 18.53
CA ILE A 131 6.08 3.98 19.47
C ILE A 131 5.75 2.65 20.15
N GLN A 132 5.06 2.77 21.29
CA GLN A 132 4.37 1.64 21.93
C GLN A 132 2.88 1.72 21.57
N GLU A 133 2.36 0.65 20.97
CA GLU A 133 0.93 0.50 20.67
C GLU A 133 0.45 -0.81 21.29
N GLY A 134 -0.39 -0.74 22.31
CA GLY A 134 -0.84 -1.94 23.03
C GLY A 134 0.33 -2.64 23.73
N LYS A 135 0.68 -3.85 23.25
CA LYS A 135 1.80 -4.65 23.77
C LYS A 135 2.97 -4.72 22.78
N SER A 136 2.93 -3.88 21.75
CA SER A 136 3.82 -3.97 20.61
C SER A 136 4.67 -2.72 20.46
N GLU A 137 5.92 -2.93 20.08
CA GLU A 137 6.84 -1.87 19.66
C GLU A 137 6.83 -1.79 18.14
N ILE A 138 6.52 -0.61 17.62
CA ILE A 138 6.35 -0.37 16.18
C ILE A 138 7.24 0.79 15.76
N GLU A 139 8.03 0.56 14.71
CA GLU A 139 8.72 1.62 13.98
C GLU A 139 7.83 2.14 12.85
N ILE A 140 7.67 3.46 12.81
CA ILE A 140 7.09 4.19 11.71
C ILE A 140 8.23 4.85 10.95
N ALA A 141 8.38 4.53 9.66
CA ALA A 141 9.41 5.13 8.80
C ALA A 141 8.76 5.89 7.64
N LEU A 142 9.04 7.18 7.53
CA LEU A 142 8.66 8.02 6.38
C LEU A 142 9.87 8.15 5.46
N ASP A 143 9.75 7.59 4.26
CA ASP A 143 10.82 7.57 3.26
C ASP A 143 10.51 8.53 2.12
N ARG A 144 11.47 9.39 1.77
CA ARG A 144 11.35 10.36 0.67
C ARG A 144 12.63 10.42 -0.16
N GLY A 145 12.51 10.17 -1.46
CA GLY A 145 13.65 10.17 -2.37
C GLY A 145 13.30 9.57 -3.72
N GLU A 146 14.16 8.69 -4.23
CA GLU A 146 13.99 8.06 -5.53
C GLU A 146 14.53 6.63 -5.59
N VAL A 147 13.97 5.85 -6.52
CA VAL A 147 14.56 4.61 -7.02
C VAL A 147 15.00 4.85 -8.46
N LYS A 148 16.19 4.41 -8.81
CA LYS A 148 16.82 4.69 -10.10
C LYS A 148 17.51 3.46 -10.68
N ALA A 149 17.28 3.20 -11.96
CA ALA A 149 17.96 2.16 -12.73
C ALA A 149 18.34 2.71 -14.11
N GLY A 150 19.64 2.93 -14.35
CA GLY A 150 20.11 3.62 -15.55
C GLY A 150 19.46 4.99 -15.73
N GLU A 151 18.81 5.20 -16.88
CA GLU A 151 18.10 6.43 -17.25
C GLU A 151 16.68 6.53 -16.66
N HIS A 152 16.18 5.47 -16.05
CA HIS A 152 14.83 5.43 -15.50
C HIS A 152 14.83 5.69 -14.00
N GLN A 153 13.91 6.53 -13.54
CA GLN A 153 13.71 6.80 -12.12
C GLN A 153 12.23 7.05 -11.79
N GLU A 154 11.86 6.77 -10.55
CA GLU A 154 10.57 7.15 -9.99
C GLU A 154 10.69 7.60 -8.52
N PRO A 155 9.82 8.52 -8.05
CA PRO A 155 9.90 9.01 -6.68
C PRO A 155 9.52 7.94 -5.65
N ILE A 156 10.21 7.99 -4.52
CA ILE A 156 9.87 7.32 -3.28
C ILE A 156 9.16 8.33 -2.38
N CYS A 157 7.93 8.03 -1.99
CA CYS A 157 7.23 8.69 -0.92
C CYS A 157 6.28 7.71 -0.26
N GLU A 158 6.76 7.08 0.80
CA GLU A 158 6.09 5.95 1.44
C GLU A 158 6.24 5.98 2.94
N LEU A 159 5.25 5.39 3.60
CA LEU A 159 5.23 5.16 5.04
C LEU A 159 5.30 3.65 5.26
N GLU A 160 6.27 3.20 6.04
CA GLU A 160 6.41 1.82 6.48
C GLU A 160 6.09 1.75 7.98
N LEU A 161 5.26 0.79 8.37
CA LEU A 161 5.02 0.43 9.77
C LEU A 161 5.65 -0.94 9.99
N GLU A 162 6.73 -1.02 10.74
CA GLU A 162 7.48 -2.24 11.03
C GLU A 162 7.22 -2.70 12.47
N LEU A 163 6.84 -3.97 12.64
CA LEU A 163 6.64 -4.56 13.96
C LEU A 163 7.98 -5.06 14.50
N LEU A 164 8.58 -4.32 15.42
CA LEU A 164 9.84 -4.69 16.07
C LEU A 164 9.64 -5.81 17.09
N ALA A 165 8.55 -5.72 17.86
CA ALA A 165 8.13 -6.73 18.82
C ALA A 165 6.61 -6.68 19.06
N GLY A 166 5.98 -7.82 19.35
CA GLY A 166 4.56 -7.91 19.72
C GLY A 166 3.69 -8.61 18.68
N GLU A 167 2.49 -8.07 18.40
CA GLU A 167 1.48 -8.72 17.59
C GLU A 167 0.98 -7.88 16.39
N THR A 168 0.73 -8.55 15.26
CA THR A 168 0.25 -7.90 14.03
C THR A 168 -1.09 -7.17 14.22
N ALA A 169 -1.89 -7.54 15.23
CA ALA A 169 -3.14 -6.86 15.54
C ALA A 169 -2.94 -5.40 15.95
N ASP A 170 -1.89 -5.11 16.75
CA ASP A 170 -1.53 -3.75 17.16
C ASP A 170 -1.04 -2.93 15.96
N LEU A 171 -0.23 -3.55 15.08
CA LEU A 171 0.20 -2.95 13.81
C LEU A 171 -0.99 -2.52 12.94
N LEU A 172 -1.98 -3.39 12.79
CA LEU A 172 -3.20 -3.09 12.02
C LEU A 172 -4.08 -2.03 12.70
N ARG A 173 -4.04 -1.93 14.04
CA ARG A 173 -4.76 -0.88 14.79
C ARG A 173 -4.13 0.50 14.56
N LEU A 174 -2.81 0.59 14.62
CA LEU A 174 -2.08 1.81 14.29
C LEU A 174 -2.34 2.24 12.84
N ALA A 175 -2.21 1.30 11.92
CA ALA A 175 -2.50 1.50 10.50
C ALA A 175 -3.91 2.06 10.26
N HIS A 176 -4.89 1.53 10.99
CA HIS A 176 -6.28 1.98 10.91
C HIS A 176 -6.44 3.45 11.32
N ARG A 177 -5.78 3.88 12.41
CA ARG A 177 -5.77 5.29 12.83
C ARG A 177 -5.10 6.21 11.81
N LEU A 178 -3.96 5.80 11.27
CA LEU A 178 -3.21 6.63 10.31
C LEU A 178 -3.93 6.80 8.97
N LEU A 179 -4.74 5.82 8.57
CA LEU A 179 -5.58 5.93 7.36
C LEU A 179 -6.63 7.04 7.45
N GLU A 180 -7.01 7.49 8.66
CA GLU A 180 -7.99 8.56 8.86
C GLU A 180 -7.51 9.93 8.32
N SER A 181 -6.19 10.09 8.15
CA SER A 181 -5.57 11.24 7.49
C SER A 181 -6.05 11.44 6.04
N GLY A 182 -6.42 10.35 5.36
CA GLY A 182 -6.83 10.36 3.95
C GLY A 182 -5.69 10.58 2.95
N VAL A 183 -4.43 10.58 3.39
CA VAL A 183 -3.25 10.79 2.52
C VAL A 183 -2.47 9.49 2.23
N LEU A 184 -2.93 8.36 2.76
CA LEU A 184 -2.29 7.06 2.65
C LEU A 184 -3.08 6.11 1.75
N ARG A 185 -2.38 5.36 0.91
CA ARG A 185 -2.92 4.18 0.22
C ARG A 185 -2.01 2.97 0.44
N GLN A 186 -2.54 1.76 0.48
CA GLN A 186 -1.69 0.58 0.61
C GLN A 186 -0.81 0.41 -0.64
N GLY A 187 0.49 0.17 -0.43
CA GLY A 187 1.44 -0.15 -1.49
C GLY A 187 1.83 -1.62 -1.42
N SER A 188 1.70 -2.36 -2.53
CA SER A 188 2.12 -3.77 -2.60
C SER A 188 3.51 -3.97 -3.23
N LEU A 189 4.05 -2.95 -3.89
CA LEU A 189 5.34 -3.00 -4.55
C LEU A 189 6.46 -2.55 -3.61
N SER A 190 7.39 -3.45 -3.31
CA SER A 190 8.63 -3.09 -2.62
C SER A 190 9.48 -2.13 -3.48
N LYS A 191 10.39 -1.39 -2.85
CA LYS A 191 11.37 -0.55 -3.56
C LYS A 191 12.18 -1.40 -4.55
N ALA A 192 12.56 -2.61 -4.17
CA ALA A 192 13.23 -3.57 -5.05
C ALA A 192 12.37 -3.95 -6.27
N ALA A 193 11.08 -4.26 -6.08
CA ALA A 193 10.18 -4.60 -7.19
C ALA A 193 10.03 -3.43 -8.18
N ARG A 194 10.05 -2.18 -7.69
CA ARG A 194 10.08 -0.98 -8.54
C ARG A 194 11.41 -0.85 -9.28
N GLY A 195 12.54 -1.01 -8.59
CA GLY A 195 13.88 -0.98 -9.18
C GLY A 195 14.08 -2.01 -10.30
N TYR A 196 13.67 -3.26 -10.09
CA TYR A 196 13.67 -4.29 -11.14
C TYR A 196 12.84 -3.91 -12.35
N HIS A 197 11.69 -3.27 -12.15
CA HIS A 197 10.84 -2.83 -13.24
C HIS A 197 11.45 -1.67 -14.03
N LEU A 198 12.10 -0.72 -13.34
CA LEU A 198 12.85 0.35 -14.00
C LEU A 198 14.02 -0.19 -14.81
N ALA A 199 14.77 -1.16 -14.27
CA ALA A 199 15.89 -1.80 -14.95
C ALA A 199 15.48 -2.53 -16.24
N GLN A 200 14.20 -2.93 -16.35
CA GLN A 200 13.61 -3.53 -17.55
C GLN A 200 13.03 -2.50 -18.54
N GLY A 201 13.37 -1.21 -18.37
CA GLY A 201 12.94 -0.13 -19.27
C GLY A 201 11.67 0.61 -18.83
N ASN A 202 11.15 0.35 -17.62
CA ASN A 202 9.94 0.97 -17.08
C ASN A 202 8.72 0.88 -18.02
N ASN A 203 8.58 -0.27 -18.70
CA ASN A 203 7.47 -0.51 -19.63
C ASN A 203 6.11 -0.44 -18.92
N GLU A 204 5.06 -0.06 -19.65
CA GLU A 204 3.72 -0.04 -19.09
C GLU A 204 3.34 -1.43 -18.54
N ARG A 205 2.89 -1.47 -17.28
CA ARG A 205 2.44 -2.71 -16.65
C ARG A 205 1.13 -3.17 -17.29
N PRO A 206 1.02 -4.43 -17.74
CA PRO A 206 -0.17 -4.89 -18.44
C PRO A 206 -1.34 -5.06 -17.48
N VAL A 207 -2.53 -4.72 -17.94
CA VAL A 207 -3.78 -5.11 -17.26
C VAL A 207 -3.91 -6.62 -17.34
N THR A 208 -4.08 -7.29 -16.19
CA THR A 208 -4.19 -8.75 -16.13
C THR A 208 -5.64 -9.14 -15.86
N ARG A 209 -6.13 -10.16 -16.57
CA ARG A 209 -7.50 -10.64 -16.34
C ARG A 209 -7.56 -11.46 -15.07
N LEU A 210 -8.66 -11.27 -14.35
CA LEU A 210 -8.96 -12.00 -13.14
C LEU A 210 -9.20 -13.51 -13.40
N ALA A 211 -8.15 -14.33 -13.26
CA ALA A 211 -8.17 -15.76 -13.59
C ALA A 211 -8.92 -16.64 -12.58
N VAL A 212 -9.18 -17.90 -12.98
CA VAL A 212 -9.63 -18.97 -12.08
C VAL A 212 -8.52 -19.24 -11.06
N LEU A 213 -8.90 -19.34 -9.79
CA LEU A 213 -7.95 -19.51 -8.70
C LEU A 213 -7.50 -20.97 -8.58
N PRO A 214 -6.21 -21.29 -8.82
CA PRO A 214 -5.71 -22.61 -8.49
C PRO A 214 -5.66 -22.76 -6.97
N VAL A 215 -6.16 -23.90 -6.49
CA VAL A 215 -6.11 -24.29 -5.09
C VAL A 215 -5.40 -25.65 -5.03
N ALA A 216 -4.50 -25.82 -4.08
CA ALA A 216 -3.73 -27.05 -3.94
C ALA A 216 -4.65 -28.26 -3.73
N ALA A 217 -4.24 -29.42 -4.23
CA ALA A 217 -4.91 -30.67 -3.93
C ALA A 217 -4.97 -30.88 -2.41
N LYS A 218 -6.10 -31.43 -1.92
CA LYS A 218 -6.37 -31.65 -0.47
C LYS A 218 -6.45 -30.38 0.37
N ALA A 219 -6.54 -29.19 -0.22
CA ALA A 219 -6.76 -27.97 0.55
C ALA A 219 -8.12 -28.01 1.26
N SER A 220 -8.15 -27.54 2.51
CA SER A 220 -9.39 -27.35 3.25
C SER A 220 -10.22 -26.21 2.66
N VAL A 221 -11.51 -26.18 3.00
CA VAL A 221 -12.39 -25.07 2.62
C VAL A 221 -11.88 -23.72 3.17
N GLU A 222 -11.31 -23.73 4.39
CA GLU A 222 -10.70 -22.53 4.99
C GLU A 222 -9.46 -22.05 4.22
N GLN A 223 -8.62 -22.98 3.74
CA GLN A 223 -7.47 -22.64 2.92
C GLN A 223 -7.91 -22.07 1.56
N GLY A 224 -8.93 -22.66 0.93
CA GLY A 224 -9.54 -22.13 -0.28
C GLY A 224 -10.17 -20.74 -0.08
N TRP A 225 -10.82 -20.52 1.08
CA TRP A 225 -11.34 -19.22 1.50
C TRP A 225 -10.22 -18.18 1.55
N ARG A 226 -9.19 -18.43 2.37
CA ARG A 226 -8.05 -17.52 2.56
C ARG A 226 -7.38 -17.17 1.24
N ARG A 227 -7.10 -18.17 0.40
CA ARG A 227 -6.46 -17.99 -0.91
C ARG A 227 -7.28 -17.11 -1.85
N ARG A 228 -8.62 -17.18 -1.78
CA ARG A 228 -9.52 -16.34 -2.58
C ARG A 228 -9.49 -14.87 -2.17
N TRP A 229 -9.41 -14.60 -0.87
CA TRP A 229 -9.25 -13.24 -0.34
C TRP A 229 -7.92 -12.63 -0.73
N GLU A 230 -6.84 -13.38 -0.54
CA GLU A 230 -5.49 -12.96 -0.94
C GLU A 230 -5.42 -12.66 -2.44
N SER A 231 -5.98 -13.54 -3.27
CA SER A 231 -6.01 -13.32 -4.72
C SER A 231 -6.82 -12.09 -5.10
N ALA A 232 -7.98 -11.85 -4.49
CA ALA A 232 -8.80 -10.68 -4.78
C ALA A 232 -8.09 -9.38 -4.36
N LEU A 233 -7.48 -9.36 -3.17
CA LEU A 233 -6.76 -8.20 -2.67
C LEU A 233 -5.49 -7.91 -3.50
N ALA A 234 -4.74 -8.94 -3.87
CA ALA A 234 -3.58 -8.80 -4.76
C ALA A 234 -3.97 -8.24 -6.12
N HIS A 235 -5.08 -8.75 -6.71
CA HIS A 235 -5.60 -8.25 -7.98
C HIS A 235 -6.03 -6.79 -7.89
N TRP A 236 -6.69 -6.42 -6.79
CA TRP A 236 -7.08 -5.04 -6.54
C TRP A 236 -5.85 -4.13 -6.49
N LEU A 237 -4.90 -4.38 -5.59
CA LEU A 237 -3.75 -3.48 -5.40
C LEU A 237 -2.87 -3.38 -6.64
N TYR A 238 -2.70 -4.48 -7.38
CA TYR A 238 -1.99 -4.46 -8.67
C TYR A 238 -2.65 -3.50 -9.67
N HIS A 239 -3.97 -3.57 -9.81
CA HIS A 239 -4.70 -2.72 -10.75
C HIS A 239 -4.89 -1.28 -10.24
N ASP A 240 -4.93 -1.07 -8.92
CA ASP A 240 -4.92 0.27 -8.33
C ASP A 240 -3.62 1.01 -8.71
N GLU A 241 -2.46 0.34 -8.60
CA GLU A 241 -1.18 0.89 -9.01
C GLU A 241 -1.11 1.20 -10.53
N ILE A 242 -1.64 0.32 -11.38
CA ILE A 242 -1.71 0.57 -12.83
C ILE A 242 -2.61 1.75 -13.15
N TRP A 243 -3.78 1.81 -12.51
CA TRP A 243 -4.75 2.88 -12.74
C TRP A 243 -4.18 4.24 -12.35
N LEU A 244 -3.51 4.30 -11.19
CA LEU A 244 -2.82 5.48 -10.67
C LEU A 244 -1.69 5.98 -11.58
N ARG A 245 -1.02 5.06 -12.28
CA ARG A 245 0.02 5.38 -13.27
C ARG A 245 -0.56 5.81 -14.63
N GLY A 246 -1.88 6.00 -14.73
CA GLY A 246 -2.54 6.62 -15.88
C GLY A 246 -3.31 5.67 -16.79
N ASN A 247 -3.28 4.35 -16.53
CA ASN A 247 -4.00 3.40 -17.37
C ASN A 247 -5.44 3.18 -16.88
N ALA A 248 -6.38 3.90 -17.50
CA ALA A 248 -7.80 3.85 -17.17
C ALA A 248 -8.46 2.47 -17.35
N LYS A 249 -7.88 1.56 -18.14
CA LYS A 249 -8.45 0.21 -18.37
C LYS A 249 -8.41 -0.64 -17.09
N ALA A 250 -7.47 -0.38 -16.19
CA ALA A 250 -7.35 -1.09 -14.92
C ALA A 250 -8.55 -0.88 -13.98
N LYS A 251 -9.32 0.21 -14.14
CA LYS A 251 -10.51 0.49 -13.31
C LYS A 251 -11.53 -0.66 -13.36
N ALA A 252 -11.73 -1.28 -14.52
CA ALA A 252 -12.66 -2.41 -14.66
C ALA A 252 -12.21 -3.61 -13.80
N GLU A 253 -10.91 -3.90 -13.80
CA GLU A 253 -10.32 -5.00 -13.02
C GLU A 253 -10.37 -4.74 -11.50
N ILE A 254 -10.25 -3.48 -11.07
CA ILE A 254 -10.47 -3.09 -9.66
C ILE A 254 -11.90 -3.43 -9.22
N LEU A 255 -12.90 -3.04 -10.03
CA LEU A 255 -14.30 -3.33 -9.72
C LEU A 255 -14.57 -4.85 -9.70
N LEU A 256 -13.94 -5.61 -10.60
CA LEU A 256 -14.01 -7.07 -10.59
C LEU A 256 -13.37 -7.69 -9.34
N ALA A 257 -12.27 -7.14 -8.83
CA ALA A 257 -11.68 -7.58 -7.57
C ALA A 257 -12.61 -7.33 -6.38
N ILE A 258 -13.22 -6.14 -6.29
CA ILE A 258 -14.21 -5.80 -5.25
C ILE A 258 -15.41 -6.74 -5.34
N ALA A 259 -15.93 -6.99 -6.56
CA ALA A 259 -16.99 -7.95 -6.79
C ALA A 259 -16.58 -9.37 -6.36
N ARG A 260 -15.34 -9.79 -6.62
CA ARG A 260 -14.81 -11.09 -6.15
C ARG A 260 -14.78 -11.20 -4.64
N VAL A 261 -14.44 -10.14 -3.90
CA VAL A 261 -14.52 -10.11 -2.43
C VAL A 261 -15.96 -10.33 -1.98
N ARG A 262 -16.94 -9.63 -2.59
CA ARG A 262 -18.36 -9.81 -2.30
C ARG A 262 -18.87 -11.21 -2.64
N HIS A 263 -18.49 -11.75 -3.79
CA HIS A 263 -18.87 -13.09 -4.20
C HIS A 263 -18.25 -14.16 -3.29
N ALA A 264 -17.05 -13.92 -2.77
CA ALA A 264 -16.48 -14.79 -1.73
C ALA A 264 -17.41 -14.78 -0.50
N LEU A 265 -17.76 -13.60 0.03
CA LEU A 265 -18.69 -13.48 1.18
C LEU A 265 -20.00 -14.26 1.02
N VAL A 266 -20.54 -14.34 -0.20
CA VAL A 266 -21.74 -15.13 -0.50
C VAL A 266 -21.41 -16.62 -0.59
N LEU A 267 -20.40 -16.99 -1.38
CA LEU A 267 -20.02 -18.39 -1.65
C LEU A 267 -19.75 -19.19 -0.37
N PHE A 268 -19.14 -18.56 0.63
CA PHE A 268 -18.81 -19.20 1.91
C PHE A 268 -19.81 -18.85 3.02
N GLY A 269 -20.91 -18.18 2.70
CA GLY A 269 -21.92 -17.74 3.68
C GLY A 269 -22.65 -18.88 4.40
N GLY A 270 -22.60 -20.10 3.87
CA GLY A 270 -23.08 -21.31 4.55
C GLY A 270 -22.17 -21.76 5.70
N ILE A 271 -20.92 -21.28 5.74
CA ILE A 271 -19.91 -21.62 6.76
C ILE A 271 -19.62 -20.40 7.64
N VAL A 272 -19.43 -19.23 7.02
CA VAL A 272 -19.12 -17.97 7.70
C VAL A 272 -20.41 -17.17 7.90
N PRO A 273 -20.88 -16.96 9.13
CA PRO A 273 -22.12 -16.24 9.38
C PRO A 273 -22.08 -14.82 8.82
N ARG A 274 -23.16 -14.39 8.17
CA ARG A 274 -23.29 -13.04 7.58
C ARG A 274 -22.99 -11.90 8.57
N LYS A 275 -23.25 -12.10 9.87
CA LYS A 275 -22.97 -11.13 10.93
C LYS A 275 -21.48 -10.83 11.09
N ALA A 276 -20.59 -11.80 10.84
CA ALA A 276 -19.14 -11.66 10.96
C ALA A 276 -18.54 -10.65 9.97
N THR A 277 -19.27 -10.34 8.89
CA THR A 277 -18.77 -9.50 7.78
C THR A 277 -19.61 -8.24 7.58
N THR A 278 -20.48 -7.91 8.56
CA THR A 278 -21.40 -6.77 8.47
C THR A 278 -20.69 -5.45 8.20
N HIS A 279 -19.67 -5.18 9.00
CA HIS A 279 -18.92 -3.93 8.91
C HIS A 279 -18.15 -3.82 7.58
N LEU A 280 -17.46 -4.89 7.19
CA LEU A 280 -16.75 -4.95 5.91
C LEU A 280 -17.69 -4.75 4.71
N ARG A 281 -18.87 -5.37 4.71
CA ARG A 281 -19.87 -5.17 3.64
C ARG A 281 -20.38 -3.73 3.56
N ALA A 282 -20.62 -3.09 4.70
CA ALA A 282 -21.05 -1.68 4.73
C ALA A 282 -20.00 -0.79 4.06
N LEU A 283 -18.73 -1.03 4.38
CA LEU A 283 -17.62 -0.28 3.84
C LEU A 283 -17.32 -0.53 2.36
N LEU A 284 -17.49 -1.76 1.87
CA LEU A 284 -17.46 -2.02 0.44
C LEU A 284 -18.59 -1.26 -0.28
N ASN A 285 -19.77 -1.09 0.33
CA ASN A 285 -20.87 -0.34 -0.28
C ASN A 285 -20.53 1.15 -0.37
N ASP A 286 -19.92 1.71 0.67
CA ASP A 286 -19.46 3.11 0.66
C ASP A 286 -18.39 3.34 -0.42
N ALA A 287 -17.45 2.39 -0.57
CA ALA A 287 -16.43 2.42 -1.61
C ALA A 287 -17.02 2.44 -3.03
N ASP A 288 -18.04 1.62 -3.29
CA ASP A 288 -18.74 1.57 -4.59
C ASP A 288 -19.50 2.87 -4.86
N GLY A 289 -20.23 3.38 -3.86
CA GLY A 289 -20.99 4.64 -3.98
C GLY A 289 -20.10 5.84 -4.33
N ARG A 290 -18.89 5.90 -3.76
CA ARG A 290 -17.91 6.93 -4.12
C ARG A 290 -17.30 6.71 -5.50
N SER A 291 -17.06 5.47 -5.91
CA SER A 291 -16.51 5.12 -7.23
C SER A 291 -17.49 5.43 -8.39
N ALA A 292 -18.80 5.33 -8.13
CA ALA A 292 -19.87 5.68 -9.05
C ALA A 292 -20.14 7.20 -9.14
N GLY A 293 -19.91 7.95 -8.04
CA GLY A 293 -20.18 9.39 -7.95
C GLY A 293 -19.20 10.32 -8.66
N CYS A 294 -18.04 9.82 -9.13
CA CYS A 294 -17.06 10.61 -9.90
C CYS A 294 -17.47 10.85 -11.36
N GLY A 295 -18.63 10.35 -11.81
CA GLY A 295 -19.25 10.72 -13.08
C GLY A 295 -20.38 11.73 -12.87
N HIS A 296 -20.20 12.95 -13.37
CA HIS A 296 -21.25 13.96 -13.56
C HIS A 296 -22.04 14.42 -12.31
N ARG A 297 -21.63 15.56 -11.74
CA ARG A 297 -22.59 16.52 -11.17
C ARG A 297 -22.31 17.93 -11.68
N ARG A 298 -22.78 18.23 -12.90
CA ARG A 298 -23.27 19.59 -13.18
C ARG A 298 -24.56 19.72 -12.37
N ARG A 299 -24.52 20.43 -11.24
CA ARG A 299 -25.74 20.90 -10.58
C ARG A 299 -26.32 22.01 -11.45
N SER A 300 -27.23 21.67 -12.35
CA SER A 300 -28.20 22.64 -12.87
C SER A 300 -29.27 22.83 -11.80
N VAL A 301 -29.22 23.97 -11.12
CA VAL A 301 -30.31 24.47 -10.28
C VAL A 301 -31.43 24.93 -11.21
N ILE A 302 -32.60 24.32 -11.11
CA ILE A 302 -33.85 24.91 -11.59
C ILE A 302 -34.89 24.74 -10.47
N PRO A 303 -35.56 25.82 -10.01
CA PRO A 303 -36.53 25.75 -8.92
C PRO A 303 -37.91 25.39 -9.48
N HIS A 304 -38.65 24.52 -8.79
CA HIS A 304 -40.09 24.42 -9.01
C HIS A 304 -40.86 24.57 -7.71
N ARG A 305 -41.61 25.69 -7.65
CA ARG A 305 -42.78 25.89 -6.80
C ARG A 305 -43.83 24.84 -7.14
N GLY A 306 -44.51 24.30 -6.13
CA GLY A 306 -45.63 23.37 -6.35
C GLY A 306 -46.28 22.93 -5.04
N ARG A 307 -47.16 23.80 -4.54
CA ARG A 307 -48.03 23.63 -3.36
C ARG A 307 -49.10 22.57 -3.64
N TRP A 308 -49.27 21.59 -2.75
CA TRP A 308 -50.58 20.95 -2.52
C TRP A 308 -50.76 20.62 -1.03
N ARG A 309 -51.81 21.22 -0.46
CA ARG A 309 -52.42 20.87 0.83
C ARG A 309 -53.33 19.67 0.63
N GLN A 310 -53.44 18.81 1.64
CA GLN A 310 -54.72 18.22 2.06
C GLN A 310 -54.66 17.85 3.54
N THR A 311 -55.85 17.86 4.13
CA THR A 311 -56.28 18.10 5.51
C THR A 311 -56.28 16.85 6.40
N GLY A 312 -56.26 17.05 7.73
CA GLY A 312 -56.26 16.02 8.80
C GLY A 312 -57.61 15.29 9.00
N PRO A 313 -57.96 14.76 10.20
CA PRO A 313 -57.63 15.30 11.52
C PRO A 313 -57.17 14.29 12.60
N ASP A 314 -57.02 14.88 13.78
CA ASP A 314 -56.41 14.55 15.06
C ASP A 314 -57.12 13.48 15.94
N ARG A 315 -56.34 13.00 16.93
CA ARG A 315 -56.70 12.69 18.36
C ARG A 315 -57.28 11.32 18.77
N MET A 316 -56.53 10.55 19.59
CA MET A 316 -56.55 10.55 21.10
C MET A 316 -56.17 9.19 21.74
N ALA A 317 -55.52 9.31 22.92
CA ALA A 317 -55.54 8.41 24.10
C ALA A 317 -54.55 7.22 24.23
N GLY A 318 -53.52 7.42 25.06
CA GLY A 318 -53.44 6.81 26.41
C GLY A 318 -52.69 5.48 26.62
N PRO A 319 -52.11 5.22 27.81
CA PRO A 319 -50.79 4.60 27.95
C PRO A 319 -50.76 3.24 28.68
N ALA A 320 -49.65 2.51 28.61
CA ALA A 320 -49.31 1.45 29.57
C ALA A 320 -47.80 1.38 29.86
N ARG A 321 -47.49 1.28 31.15
CA ARG A 321 -46.16 1.29 31.78
C ARG A 321 -45.57 -0.13 31.90
N VAL A 322 -44.25 -0.19 32.14
CA VAL A 322 -43.55 -0.83 33.29
C VAL A 322 -42.27 -1.62 32.90
N ALA A 323 -41.15 -1.08 33.40
CA ALA A 323 -39.92 -1.66 33.99
C ALA A 323 -39.03 -2.70 33.27
N SER A 324 -37.73 -2.39 33.21
CA SER A 324 -36.67 -3.15 33.91
C SER A 324 -35.28 -2.44 33.88
N VAL A 325 -34.79 -2.13 35.09
CA VAL A 325 -33.45 -2.28 35.75
C VAL A 325 -32.16 -2.37 34.89
N PRO A 326 -31.00 -1.83 35.37
CA PRO A 326 -29.89 -1.38 34.54
C PRO A 326 -28.79 -2.44 34.36
N GLN A 327 -28.08 -2.36 33.24
CA GLN A 327 -26.74 -2.96 33.12
C GLN A 327 -25.73 -1.90 32.68
N ARG A 328 -24.85 -1.56 33.63
CA ARG A 328 -23.49 -1.08 33.34
C ARG A 328 -22.73 -2.25 32.69
N GLY A 329 -22.07 -1.99 31.58
CA GLY A 329 -21.17 -2.93 30.92
C GLY A 329 -20.56 -2.26 29.70
N GLY A 330 -19.25 -2.08 29.71
CA GLY A 330 -18.49 -1.27 28.76
C GLY A 330 -18.78 -1.58 27.29
N ARG A 331 -18.97 -0.53 26.50
CA ARG A 331 -18.95 -0.63 25.03
C ARG A 331 -17.59 -0.17 24.54
N GLU A 332 -16.72 -1.14 24.32
CA GLU A 332 -15.59 -1.01 23.42
C GLU A 332 -16.07 -0.54 22.04
N LYS A 333 -15.48 0.55 21.58
CA LYS A 333 -15.62 1.05 20.21
C LYS A 333 -14.49 0.41 19.40
N ASN A 334 -14.82 -0.54 18.55
CA ASN A 334 -13.91 -1.12 17.55
C ASN A 334 -14.72 -1.42 16.28
N SER A 335 -14.29 -1.18 15.05
CA SER A 335 -13.23 -0.35 14.47
C SER A 335 -13.54 -0.32 12.94
N ARG A 336 -13.27 0.81 12.27
CA ARG A 336 -13.86 1.15 10.96
C ARG A 336 -12.88 1.08 9.77
N ILE A 337 -12.55 -0.10 9.23
CA ILE A 337 -11.53 -0.26 8.15
C ILE A 337 -12.09 -0.29 6.72
N VAL A 338 -12.15 0.83 5.99
CA VAL A 338 -11.99 0.97 4.50
C VAL A 338 -11.97 2.48 4.19
N GLN A 339 -10.79 3.05 4.01
CA GLN A 339 -10.62 4.42 3.51
C GLN A 339 -9.76 4.51 2.24
N THR A 340 -9.27 3.40 1.71
CA THR A 340 -8.40 3.39 0.52
C THR A 340 -9.15 3.56 -0.80
N VAL A 341 -10.49 3.59 -0.78
CA VAL A 341 -11.30 3.81 -1.99
C VAL A 341 -11.88 5.22 -1.96
N CYS A 342 -11.39 6.06 -2.87
CA CYS A 342 -11.96 7.36 -3.22
C CYS A 342 -11.55 8.57 -2.36
N ARG A 343 -10.40 9.14 -2.72
CA ARG A 343 -10.29 10.56 -3.10
C ARG A 343 -9.49 10.68 -4.39
N TYR A 344 -10.17 10.47 -5.52
CA TYR A 344 -9.62 10.72 -6.85
C TYR A 344 -10.36 11.91 -7.46
N SER A 345 -9.85 13.13 -7.22
CA SER A 345 -10.17 14.26 -8.09
C SER A 345 -9.26 14.18 -9.31
N PRO A 346 -9.77 14.32 -10.54
CA PRO A 346 -8.90 14.54 -11.68
C PRO A 346 -8.21 15.90 -11.49
N LEU A 347 -6.89 15.92 -11.69
CA LEU A 347 -6.16 17.14 -11.99
C LEU A 347 -6.81 17.78 -13.22
N ALA A 348 -7.73 18.72 -12.99
CA ALA A 348 -8.32 19.54 -14.03
C ALA A 348 -7.23 20.51 -14.51
N GLY A 349 -6.96 20.46 -15.81
CA GLY A 349 -5.84 21.15 -16.43
C GLY A 349 -5.88 22.68 -16.34
N GLY A 350 -4.68 23.24 -16.32
CA GLY A 350 -4.38 24.56 -16.87
C GLY A 350 -3.17 24.38 -17.79
N GLY A 351 -3.03 25.04 -18.93
CA GLY A 351 -3.93 25.85 -19.72
C GLY A 351 -3.29 25.95 -21.11
N ARG A 352 -4.09 25.91 -22.17
CA ARG A 352 -3.63 26.39 -23.48
C ARG A 352 -3.98 27.86 -23.57
N ALA A 353 -2.97 28.73 -23.63
CA ALA A 353 -2.88 29.88 -24.55
C ALA A 353 -1.73 30.82 -24.12
N ALA A 354 -0.60 30.77 -24.84
CA ALA A 354 0.17 31.94 -25.27
C ALA A 354 1.37 31.47 -26.12
N GLN A 355 1.11 31.00 -27.34
CA GLN A 355 2.10 31.10 -28.41
C GLN A 355 1.99 32.52 -28.96
N ARG A 356 2.93 33.40 -28.59
CA ARG A 356 3.27 34.56 -29.42
C ARG A 356 4.71 34.41 -29.88
N ARG A 357 4.83 34.43 -31.20
CA ARG A 357 6.03 34.35 -32.01
C ARG A 357 6.99 35.46 -31.67
N ALA A 358 8.28 35.13 -31.52
CA ALA A 358 9.38 36.07 -31.69
C ALA A 358 10.44 35.38 -32.55
N ALA A 359 10.38 35.64 -33.85
CA ALA A 359 11.50 35.43 -34.77
C ALA A 359 11.43 36.51 -35.85
N SER A 360 12.62 36.99 -36.23
CA SER A 360 12.97 37.91 -37.33
C SER A 360 13.03 39.40 -37.00
N GLY A 361 14.24 39.97 -37.09
CA GLY A 361 14.42 41.42 -37.10
C GLY A 361 15.84 41.97 -36.93
N GLY A 362 16.91 41.19 -37.13
CA GLY A 362 18.28 41.73 -37.13
C GLY A 362 18.69 42.22 -38.53
N ARG A 363 18.72 43.54 -38.75
CA ARG A 363 19.52 44.21 -39.79
C ARG A 363 20.02 45.58 -39.33
N ARG A 364 21.33 45.63 -39.07
CA ARG A 364 22.39 46.58 -39.48
C ARG A 364 22.22 48.11 -39.42
N CYS A 365 23.37 48.71 -39.05
CA CYS A 365 23.92 50.05 -39.31
C CYS A 365 23.64 51.16 -38.29
N ARG A 366 24.61 51.46 -37.43
CA ARG A 366 25.72 52.41 -37.70
C ARG A 366 26.93 52.06 -36.86
#